data_AF-A0A4R2HVS6-F1
#
_entry.id   AF-A0A4R2HVS6-F1
#
_cell.length_a   1.000
_cell.length_b   1.000
_cell.length_c   1.000
_cell.angle_alpha   90.00
_cell.angle_beta   90.00
_cell.angle_gamma   90.00
#
_symmetry.space_group_name_H-M   'P 1'
#
loop_
_entity.id
_entity.type
_entity.pdbx_description
1 polymer ?
#
loop_
_entity_poly.entity_id
_entity_poly.type
_entity_poly.pdbx_seq_one_letter_code
_entity_poly.pdbx_strand_id
1 'polypeptide(L)'
;MSQLQGVPPRPPRLFPAAQILSGEIRLDGYPFRHIAVHGGGHVSTAAIDLVLSAVEMLDPVGWDLVNITDHDTLHYVAFLRVRT
;
A
#
# COMPACT_ATOMS: atom_id res chain seq x y z
N MET A 1 -31.32 9.56 -3.17
CA MET A 1 -29.85 9.46 -3.00
C MET A 1 -29.23 9.56 -4.39
N SER A 2 -28.72 10.74 -4.76
CA SER A 2 -28.21 11.00 -6.12
C SER A 2 -26.79 10.47 -6.22
N GLN A 3 -26.59 9.39 -6.98
CA GLN A 3 -25.26 8.89 -7.37
C GLN A 3 -24.62 9.97 -8.26
N LEU A 4 -23.41 10.43 -7.93
CA LEU A 4 -22.63 11.34 -8.77
C LEU A 4 -22.18 10.61 -10.03
N GLN A 5 -23.03 10.61 -11.05
CA GLN A 5 -22.70 10.12 -12.39
C GLN A 5 -21.69 11.08 -13.04
N GLY A 6 -20.50 10.60 -13.39
CA GLY A 6 -19.55 11.32 -14.26
C GLY A 6 -18.12 11.47 -13.76
N VAL A 7 -17.79 11.04 -12.54
CA VAL A 7 -16.38 11.06 -12.06
C VAL A 7 -15.75 9.69 -12.32
N PRO A 8 -14.68 9.58 -13.13
CA PRO A 8 -13.96 8.32 -13.29
C PRO A 8 -13.47 7.82 -11.92
N PRO A 9 -13.47 6.50 -11.68
CA PRO A 9 -13.04 5.96 -10.39
C PRO A 9 -11.61 6.42 -10.12
N ARG A 10 -11.39 6.97 -8.92
CA ARG A 10 -10.04 7.39 -8.51
C ARG A 10 -9.16 6.15 -8.43
N PRO A 11 -7.89 6.22 -8.90
CA PRO A 11 -6.97 5.11 -8.71
C PRO A 11 -6.89 4.70 -7.23
N PRO A 12 -6.68 3.40 -6.94
CA PRO A 12 -6.60 2.91 -5.56
C PRO A 12 -5.44 3.56 -4.79
N ARG A 13 -5.50 3.56 -3.46
CA ARG A 13 -4.37 4.00 -2.62
C ARG A 13 -3.96 2.97 -1.60
N LEU A 14 -4.69 1.87 -1.51
CA LEU A 14 -4.45 0.79 -0.57
C LEU A 14 -4.13 -0.46 -1.39
N PHE A 15 -2.97 -1.05 -1.13
CA PHE A 15 -2.43 -2.15 -1.91
C PHE A 15 -2.07 -3.35 -1.02
N PRO A 16 -2.41 -4.59 -1.41
CA PRO A 16 -1.97 -5.76 -0.67
C PRO A 16 -0.47 -5.98 -0.86
N ALA A 17 0.26 -6.15 0.25
CA ALA A 17 1.69 -6.43 0.22
C ALA A 17 2.04 -7.67 -0.63
N ALA A 18 1.22 -8.72 -0.57
CA ALA A 18 1.43 -9.94 -1.34
C ALA A 18 1.42 -9.71 -2.86
N GLN A 19 0.60 -8.79 -3.36
CA GLN A 19 0.50 -8.48 -4.79
C GLN A 19 1.65 -7.60 -5.28
N ILE A 20 2.24 -6.80 -4.39
CA ILE A 20 3.48 -6.07 -4.68
C ILE A 20 4.63 -7.07 -4.78
N LEU A 21 4.74 -7.98 -3.80
CA LEU A 21 5.80 -8.99 -3.75
C LEU A 21 5.74 -9.99 -4.92
N SER A 22 4.54 -10.32 -5.42
CA SER A 22 4.39 -11.17 -6.61
C SER A 22 4.64 -10.44 -7.92
N GLY A 23 4.77 -9.11 -7.91
CA GLY A 23 4.91 -8.27 -9.10
C GLY A 23 3.62 -8.04 -9.88
N GLU A 24 2.46 -8.49 -9.36
CA GLU A 24 1.14 -8.19 -9.94
C GLU A 24 0.85 -6.68 -9.88
N ILE A 25 1.32 -6.01 -8.83
CA ILE A 25 1.22 -4.56 -8.67
C ILE A 25 2.60 -3.93 -8.82
N ARG A 26 2.67 -2.99 -9.76
CA ARG A 26 3.83 -2.14 -9.99
C ARG A 26 3.44 -0.69 -9.75
N LEU A 27 4.26 0.02 -8.97
CA LEU A 27 3.98 1.41 -8.53
C LEU A 27 5.02 2.40 -9.05
N ASP A 28 5.83 1.99 -10.03
CA ASP A 28 6.65 2.91 -10.81
C ASP A 28 5.74 3.87 -11.62
N GLY A 29 5.96 5.17 -11.46
CA GLY A 29 5.16 6.20 -12.14
C GLY A 29 3.71 6.33 -11.65
N TYR A 30 3.37 5.78 -10.48
CA TYR A 30 2.01 5.89 -9.92
C TYR A 30 1.59 7.35 -9.72
N PRO A 31 0.35 7.75 -10.07
CA PRO A 31 -0.04 9.17 -10.12
C PRO A 31 -0.23 9.83 -8.75
N PHE A 32 -0.29 9.05 -7.66
CA PHE A 32 -0.47 9.60 -6.32
C PHE A 32 0.84 9.65 -5.55
N ARG A 33 1.03 10.74 -4.79
CA ARG A 33 2.20 10.92 -3.94
C ARG A 33 2.18 10.05 -2.68
N HIS A 34 1.01 9.62 -2.22
CA HIS A 34 0.82 8.88 -0.98
C HIS A 34 -0.03 7.64 -1.21
N ILE A 35 0.42 6.53 -0.64
CA ILE A 35 -0.24 5.22 -0.70
C ILE A 35 -0.16 4.55 0.68
N ALA A 36 -0.91 3.47 0.82
CA ALA A 36 -0.89 2.55 1.93
C ALA A 36 -0.69 1.12 1.40
N VAL A 37 0.12 0.35 2.11
CA VAL A 37 0.36 -1.08 1.85
C VAL A 37 -0.09 -1.83 3.08
N HIS A 38 -0.90 -2.89 2.90
CA HIS A 38 -1.40 -3.66 4.02
C HIS A 38 -1.03 -5.14 3.93
N GLY A 39 -0.78 -5.73 5.10
CA GLY A 39 -0.70 -7.17 5.27
C GLY A 39 -2.11 -7.73 5.19
N GLY A 40 -2.35 -8.73 4.35
CA GLY A 40 -3.62 -9.47 4.38
C GLY A 40 -3.68 -10.38 5.61
N GLY A 41 -4.89 -10.67 6.10
CA GLY A 41 -5.09 -11.62 7.20
C GLY A 41 -5.04 -10.98 8.59
N HIS A 42 -4.78 -11.77 9.63
CA HIS A 42 -4.70 -11.29 11.03
C HIS A 42 -3.30 -10.77 11.39
N VAL A 43 -3.23 -9.88 12.40
CA VAL A 43 -1.98 -9.35 12.95
C VAL A 43 -1.12 -10.51 13.42
N SER A 44 0.05 -10.65 12.79
CA SER A 44 1.04 -11.67 13.10
C SER A 44 2.44 -11.16 12.75
N THR A 45 3.47 -11.82 13.26
CA THR A 45 4.86 -11.56 12.87
C THR A 45 5.08 -11.78 11.38
N ALA A 46 4.38 -12.75 10.77
CA ALA A 46 4.41 -12.96 9.33
C ALA A 46 3.74 -11.81 8.55
N ALA A 47 2.67 -11.23 9.08
CA ALA A 47 1.98 -10.11 8.43
C ALA A 47 2.84 -8.83 8.41
N ILE A 48 3.55 -8.52 9.50
CA ILE A 48 4.46 -7.37 9.53
C ILE A 48 5.67 -7.59 8.61
N ASP A 49 6.22 -8.80 8.58
CA ASP A 49 7.34 -9.16 7.69
C ASP A 49 6.96 -9.01 6.21
N LEU A 50 5.74 -9.45 5.86
CA LEU A 50 5.20 -9.28 4.51
C LEU A 50 5.05 -7.80 4.12
N VAL A 51 4.57 -6.95 5.04
CA VAL A 51 4.46 -5.50 4.80
C VAL A 51 5.83 -4.87 4.63
N LEU A 52 6.78 -5.18 5.52
CA LEU A 52 8.15 -4.64 5.45
C LEU A 52 8.86 -5.06 4.16
N SER A 53 8.72 -6.33 3.77
CA SER A 53 9.27 -6.84 2.52
C SER A 53 8.72 -6.09 1.30
N ALA A 54 7.41 -5.81 1.28
CA ALA A 54 6.80 -5.04 0.20
C ALA A 54 7.30 -3.58 0.18
N VAL A 55 7.50 -2.97 1.36
CA VAL A 55 8.09 -1.63 1.49
C VAL A 55 9.53 -1.61 0.93
N GLU A 56 10.35 -2.59 1.29
CA GLU A 56 11.73 -2.71 0.77
C GLU A 56 11.76 -2.86 -0.75
N MET A 57 10.81 -3.60 -1.34
CA MET A 57 10.70 -3.72 -2.79
C MET A 57 10.33 -2.39 -3.48
N LEU A 58 9.62 -1.50 -2.78
CA LEU A 58 9.19 -0.20 -3.29
C LEU A 58 10.23 0.92 -3.08
N ASP A 59 11.18 0.75 -2.17
CA ASP A 59 12.23 1.75 -1.89
C ASP A 59 13.10 2.10 -3.10
N PRO A 60 13.61 1.12 -3.89
CA PRO A 60 14.41 1.40 -5.09
C PRO A 60 13.64 2.13 -6.18
N VAL A 61 12.32 1.98 -6.23
CA VAL A 61 11.44 2.66 -7.21
C VAL A 61 10.88 3.98 -6.68
N GLY A 62 11.45 4.48 -5.58
CA GLY A 62 11.28 5.86 -5.13
C GLY A 62 10.22 6.06 -4.06
N TRP A 63 9.79 5.02 -3.34
CA TRP A 63 8.85 5.17 -2.23
C TRP A 63 9.55 5.14 -0.89
N ASP A 64 9.34 6.19 -0.10
CA ASP A 64 9.78 6.27 1.29
C ASP A 64 8.69 5.78 2.24
N LEU A 65 9.06 4.98 3.23
CA LEU A 65 8.20 4.68 4.37
C LEU A 65 8.02 5.93 5.23
N VAL A 66 6.76 6.29 5.49
CA VAL A 66 6.40 7.40 6.40
C VAL A 66 6.05 6.89 7.78
N ASN A 67 5.24 5.84 7.87
CA ASN A 67 4.80 5.26 9.13
C ASN A 67 4.33 3.81 8.93
N ILE A 68 4.35 3.02 10.00
CA ILE A 68 3.65 1.74 10.09
C ILE A 68 2.75 1.79 11.31
N THR A 69 1.50 1.37 11.14
CA THR A 69 0.54 1.24 12.22
C THR A 69 -0.16 -0.10 12.11
N ASP A 70 -0.60 -0.63 13.25
CA ASP A 70 -1.75 -1.51 13.25
C ASP A 70 -2.99 -0.68 12.88
N HIS A 71 -3.74 -1.14 11.89
CA HIS A 71 -5.03 -0.60 11.53
C HIS A 71 -6.06 -1.67 11.88
N ASP A 72 -6.77 -1.44 12.98
CA ASP A 72 -7.62 -2.43 13.64
C ASP A 72 -6.85 -3.67 14.16
N THR A 73 -7.58 -4.60 14.79
CA THR A 73 -7.03 -5.85 15.36
C THR A 73 -6.43 -6.83 14.35
N LEU A 74 -6.55 -6.57 13.05
CA LEU A 74 -6.32 -7.54 12.00
C LEU A 74 -5.16 -7.14 11.07
N HIS A 75 -4.97 -5.87 10.71
CA HIS A 75 -4.06 -5.55 9.60
C HIS A 75 -2.92 -4.59 10.01
N TYR A 76 -1.67 -4.92 9.67
CA TYR A 76 -0.61 -3.91 9.61
C TYR A 76 -0.74 -3.09 8.33
N VAL A 77 -0.58 -1.77 8.45
CA VAL A 77 -0.61 -0.83 7.33
C VAL A 77 0.64 0.05 7.37
N ALA A 78 1.41 0.01 6.29
CA ALA A 78 2.49 0.95 6.02
C ALA A 78 1.96 2.10 5.16
N PHE A 79 2.23 3.34 5.56
CA PHE A 79 2.00 4.53 4.76
C PHE A 79 3.30 4.93 4.07
N LEU A 80 3.26 5.09 2.74
CA LEU A 80 4.42 5.46 1.94
C LEU A 80 4.18 6.77 1.20
N ARG A 81 5.28 7.46 0.90
CA ARG A 81 5.32 8.67 0.10
C ARG A 81 6.37 8.54 -1.01
N VAL A 82 6.04 8.94 -2.23
CA VAL A 82 7.05 9.00 -3.30
C VAL A 82 8.06 10.14 -3.03
N ARG A 83 9.34 9.86 -3.30
CA ARG A 83 10.51 10.68 -2.93
C ARG A 83 10.58 12.02 -3.68
N THR A 84 9.93 12.12 -4.85
CA THR A 84 9.96 13.25 -5.80
C THR A 84 11.32 13.51 -6.41
#